data_AF-A0A2V9B072-F1
#
_entry.id   AF-A0A2V9B072-F1
#
_cell.length_a   1.000
_cell.length_b   1.000
_cell.length_c   1.000
_cell.angle_alpha   90.00
_cell.angle_beta   90.00
_cell.angle_gamma   90.00
#
_symmetry.space_group_name_H-M   'P 1'
#
loop_
_entity.id
_entity.type
_entity.pdbx_description
1 polymer ?
#
loop_
_entity_poly.entity_id
_entity_poly.type
_entity_poly.pdbx_seq_one_letter_code
_entity_poly.pdbx_strand_id
1 'polypeptide(L)'
;MRILLRPYRGEPRVEEMTVRVPEQAARGATLHVLVSDADWLNRASRGFAFGGGAADGGLEQLISLINKERRNDRVYAGLFLPAPTLLWADKEMPNVPLSQINVLDGRPNPGSVQVLRESLASEDSVALGGPVTGVISLNLSVR
;
A
#
# COMPACT_ATOMS: atom_id res chain seq x y z
N MET A 1 -9.22 11.55 -11.03
CA MET A 1 -10.14 10.40 -10.80
C MET A 1 -11.28 10.87 -9.92
N ARG A 2 -12.52 10.39 -10.13
CA ARG A 2 -13.69 10.79 -9.34
C ARG A 2 -14.18 9.63 -8.49
N ILE A 3 -14.38 9.86 -7.20
CA ILE A 3 -14.82 8.84 -6.24
C ILE A 3 -16.16 9.24 -5.68
N LEU A 4 -17.15 8.34 -5.78
CA LEU A 4 -18.44 8.52 -5.14
C LEU A 4 -18.38 7.99 -3.71
N LEU A 5 -18.55 8.87 -2.74
CA LEU A 5 -18.67 8.52 -1.34
C LEU A 5 -20.14 8.49 -0.93
N ARG A 6 -20.52 7.47 -0.16
CA ARG A 6 -21.85 7.32 0.41
C ARG A 6 -21.74 7.35 1.94
N PRO A 7 -21.90 8.53 2.56
CA PRO A 7 -21.90 8.65 4.01
C PRO A 7 -23.06 7.85 4.63
N TYR A 8 -22.89 7.42 5.89
CA TYR A 8 -23.98 6.79 6.64
C TYR A 8 -25.19 7.73 6.83
N ARG A 9 -24.94 9.04 6.91
CA ARG A 9 -25.96 10.09 6.99
C ARG A 9 -25.61 11.22 6.03
N GLY A 10 -26.60 11.68 5.26
CA GLY A 10 -26.47 12.79 4.31
C GLY A 10 -26.44 12.31 2.86
N GLU A 11 -26.26 13.28 1.96
CA GLU A 11 -26.24 13.03 0.52
C GLU A 11 -24.90 12.41 0.07
N PRO A 12 -24.90 11.55 -0.96
CA PRO A 12 -23.69 11.11 -1.62
C PRO A 12 -22.90 12.30 -2.17
N ARG A 13 -21.58 12.25 -2.06
CA ARG A 13 -20.69 13.29 -2.57
C ARG A 13 -19.61 12.70 -3.46
N VAL A 14 -19.15 13.49 -4.42
CA VAL A 14 -18.06 13.09 -5.31
C VAL A 14 -16.81 13.86 -4.92
N GLU A 15 -15.76 13.14 -4.57
CA GLU A 15 -14.43 13.71 -4.32
C GLU A 15 -13.54 13.44 -5.54
N GLU A 16 -12.73 14.43 -5.90
CA GLU A 16 -11.74 14.29 -6.97
C GLU A 16 -10.36 14.07 -6.37
N MET A 17 -9.64 13.10 -6.92
CA MET A 17 -8.30 12.74 -6.45
C MET A 17 -7.36 12.50 -7.63
N THR A 18 -6.08 12.84 -7.44
CA THR A 18 -5.06 12.78 -8.48
C THR A 18 -4.01 11.73 -8.15
N VAL A 19 -4.05 10.63 -8.89
CA VAL A 19 -3.03 9.59 -8.79
C VAL A 19 -1.96 9.85 -9.84
N ARG A 20 -0.71 10.07 -9.41
CA ARG A 20 0.40 10.35 -10.33
C ARG A 20 0.99 9.03 -10.83
N VAL A 21 1.00 8.85 -12.14
CA VAL A 21 1.68 7.73 -12.77
C VAL A 21 3.16 8.08 -12.92
N PRO A 22 4.08 7.30 -12.34
CA PRO A 22 5.51 7.56 -12.47
C PRO A 22 6.00 7.32 -13.90
N GLU A 23 6.98 8.11 -14.36
CA GLU A 23 7.58 7.93 -15.68
C GLU A 23 8.28 6.57 -15.85
N GLN A 24 8.74 5.97 -14.74
CA GLN A 24 9.34 4.63 -14.71
C GLN A 24 8.34 3.48 -14.90
N ALA A 25 7.03 3.76 -15.00
CA ALA A 25 6.05 2.74 -15.36
C ALA A 25 6.31 2.27 -16.80
N ALA A 26 6.67 1.00 -16.97
CA ALA A 26 6.93 0.44 -18.30
C ALA A 26 5.70 0.59 -19.21
N ARG A 27 5.89 1.08 -20.44
CA ARG A 27 4.83 1.09 -21.46
C ARG A 27 4.36 -0.34 -21.69
N GLY A 28 3.05 -0.57 -21.67
CA GLY A 28 2.44 -1.89 -21.72
C GLY A 28 2.20 -2.54 -20.35
N ALA A 29 2.63 -1.94 -19.24
CA ALA A 29 2.35 -2.46 -17.90
C ALA A 29 0.89 -2.21 -17.49
N THR A 30 0.31 -3.17 -16.79
CA THR A 30 -0.96 -2.99 -16.07
C THR A 30 -0.65 -2.48 -14.67
N LEU A 31 -1.08 -1.27 -14.39
CA LEU A 31 -1.01 -0.65 -13.07
C LEU A 31 -2.30 -0.95 -12.31
N HIS A 32 -2.19 -1.14 -11.00
CA HIS A 32 -3.33 -1.41 -10.15
C HIS A 32 -3.61 -0.18 -9.27
N VAL A 33 -4.79 0.41 -9.40
CA VAL A 33 -5.24 1.53 -8.55
C VAL A 33 -6.17 0.97 -7.49
N LEU A 34 -5.79 1.15 -6.23
CA LEU A 34 -6.57 0.76 -5.08
C LEU A 34 -7.12 2.00 -4.40
N VAL A 35 -8.44 2.13 -4.33
CA VAL A 35 -9.13 3.16 -3.55
C VAL A 35 -9.70 2.49 -2.31
N SER A 36 -9.21 2.87 -1.13
CA SER A 36 -9.63 2.21 0.10
C SER A 36 -9.54 3.08 1.33
N ASP A 37 -10.04 2.52 2.44
CA ASP A 37 -9.69 2.96 3.79
C ASP A 37 -8.21 2.71 4.13
N ALA A 38 -7.80 3.19 5.31
CA ALA A 38 -6.43 3.07 5.80
C ALA A 38 -6.00 1.61 5.98
N ASP A 39 -6.88 0.77 6.54
CA ASP A 39 -6.55 -0.61 6.89
C ASP A 39 -6.24 -1.44 5.64
N TRP A 40 -7.06 -1.33 4.60
CA TRP A 40 -6.82 -2.01 3.33
C TRP A 40 -5.55 -1.52 2.65
N LEU A 41 -5.27 -0.21 2.69
CA LEU A 41 -4.07 0.32 2.06
C LEU A 41 -2.80 -0.06 2.83
N ASN A 42 -2.84 -0.08 4.16
CA ASN A 42 -1.73 -0.55 5.00
C ASN A 42 -1.41 -2.02 4.69
N ARG A 43 -2.44 -2.87 4.55
CA ARG A 43 -2.26 -4.27 4.14
C ARG A 43 -1.77 -4.44 2.71
N ALA A 44 -2.23 -3.64 1.77
CA ALA A 44 -1.79 -3.72 0.38
C ALA A 44 -0.33 -3.27 0.20
N SER A 45 0.06 -2.19 0.90
CA SER A 45 1.40 -1.60 0.79
C SER A 45 2.47 -2.27 1.64
N ARG A 46 2.10 -2.92 2.75
CA ARG A 46 3.04 -3.57 3.69
C ARG A 46 2.75 -5.04 3.94
N GLY A 47 1.74 -5.60 3.26
CA GLY A 47 1.28 -6.95 3.50
C GLY A 47 0.65 -7.15 4.88
N PHE A 48 0.45 -8.41 5.26
CA PHE A 48 -0.01 -8.79 6.60
C PHE A 48 1.07 -8.67 7.69
N ALA A 49 1.97 -7.68 7.63
CA ALA A 49 3.08 -7.51 8.58
C ALA A 49 2.62 -7.44 10.06
N PHE A 50 1.36 -7.11 10.31
CA PHE A 50 0.72 -7.13 11.64
C PHE A 50 0.43 -8.52 12.21
N GLY A 51 0.50 -9.59 11.40
CA GLY A 51 0.01 -10.92 11.76
C GLY A 51 1.02 -11.88 12.37
N GLY A 52 2.34 -11.62 12.28
CA GLY A 52 3.31 -12.64 12.71
C GLY A 52 4.77 -12.23 12.97
N GLY A 53 5.15 -10.97 12.79
CA GLY A 53 6.55 -10.54 12.94
C GLY A 53 6.82 -9.51 14.05
N ALA A 54 5.79 -8.94 14.66
CA ALA A 54 5.94 -7.92 15.70
C ALA A 54 6.46 -8.48 17.04
N ALA A 55 6.54 -9.80 17.21
CA ALA A 55 6.98 -10.43 18.46
C ALA A 55 8.50 -10.29 18.72
N ASP A 56 9.31 -10.15 17.67
CA ASP A 56 10.77 -10.03 17.78
C ASP A 56 11.27 -8.56 17.65
N GLY A 57 10.35 -7.65 17.32
CA GLY A 57 10.65 -6.23 17.13
C GLY A 57 10.59 -5.46 18.44
N GLY A 58 11.73 -4.93 18.89
CA GLY A 58 11.77 -4.07 20.07
C GLY A 58 10.88 -2.82 19.95
N LEU A 59 10.76 -2.06 21.04
CA LEU A 59 9.92 -0.85 21.14
C LEU A 59 10.07 0.12 19.95
N GLU A 60 11.29 0.33 19.47
CA GLU A 60 11.57 1.22 18.33
C GLU A 60 10.87 0.78 17.04
N GLN A 61 10.80 -0.54 16.80
CA GLN A 61 10.10 -1.07 15.62
C GLN A 61 8.60 -0.86 15.75
N LEU A 62 8.04 -1.05 16.95
CA LEU A 62 6.63 -0.77 17.21
C LEU A 62 6.28 0.72 17.04
N ILE A 63 7.13 1.62 17.54
CA ILE A 63 6.98 3.07 17.35
C ILE A 63 7.03 3.42 15.86
N SER A 64 7.99 2.85 15.12
CA SER A 64 8.11 3.03 13.67
C SER A 64 6.85 2.57 12.94
N LEU A 65 6.27 1.43 13.32
CA LEU A 65 5.03 0.92 12.74
C LEU A 65 3.84 1.83 13.04
N ILE A 66 3.64 2.26 14.29
CA ILE A 66 2.54 3.15 14.69
C ILE A 66 2.66 4.51 13.98
N ASN A 67 3.87 5.08 13.92
CA ASN A 67 4.09 6.37 13.26
C ASN A 67 3.83 6.31 11.75
N LYS A 68 4.00 5.14 11.15
CA LYS A 68 3.75 4.89 9.74
C LYS A 68 2.30 4.46 9.46
N GLU A 69 1.47 4.29 10.49
CA GLU A 69 0.07 3.89 10.34
C GLU A 69 -0.77 5.02 9.75
N ARG A 70 -1.54 4.70 8.70
CA ARG A 70 -2.45 5.67 8.08
C ARG A 70 -3.67 5.91 8.96
N ARG A 71 -4.15 7.15 9.01
CA ARG A 71 -5.36 7.51 9.77
C ARG A 71 -6.60 7.08 9.00
N ASN A 72 -7.58 6.51 9.70
CA ASN A 72 -8.82 6.02 9.09
C ASN A 72 -9.93 7.08 8.93
N ASP A 73 -9.57 8.37 8.99
CA ASP A 73 -10.45 9.51 8.73
C ASP A 73 -10.34 10.01 7.26
N ARG A 74 -9.71 9.21 6.40
CA ARG A 74 -9.34 9.56 5.03
C ARG A 74 -9.67 8.43 4.07
N VAL A 75 -10.03 8.80 2.85
CA VAL A 75 -10.00 7.87 1.71
C VAL A 75 -8.65 8.03 1.04
N TYR A 76 -8.03 6.90 0.71
CA TYR A 76 -6.75 6.86 0.03
C TYR A 76 -6.91 6.28 -1.38
N ALA A 77 -6.14 6.76 -2.33
CA ALA A 77 -5.85 6.03 -3.57
C ALA A 77 -4.37 5.75 -3.69
N GLY A 78 -4.03 4.47 -3.73
CA GLY A 78 -2.69 3.98 -4.04
C GLY A 78 -2.60 3.49 -5.48
N LEU A 79 -1.51 3.84 -6.16
CA LEU A 79 -1.10 3.25 -7.43
C LEU A 79 -0.04 2.20 -7.19
N PHE A 80 -0.25 1.01 -7.71
CA PHE A 80 0.62 -0.13 -7.57
C PHE A 80 1.24 -0.51 -8.92
N LEU A 81 2.56 -0.65 -8.93
CA LEU A 81 3.34 -1.15 -10.05
C LEU A 81 3.53 -2.66 -9.91
N PRO A 82 3.56 -3.43 -11.01
CA PRO A 82 3.88 -4.86 -11.01
C PRO A 82 5.39 -5.09 -10.85
N ALA A 83 5.97 -4.53 -9.79
CA ALA A 83 7.36 -4.67 -9.42
C ALA A 83 7.43 -5.30 -8.02
N PRO A 84 8.34 -6.25 -7.76
CA PRO A 84 8.45 -6.84 -6.44
C PRO A 84 9.03 -5.83 -5.44
N THR A 85 8.41 -5.71 -4.28
CA THR A 85 8.98 -4.97 -3.14
C THR A 85 9.39 -5.97 -2.06
N LEU A 86 10.63 -5.86 -1.59
CA LEU A 86 11.11 -6.63 -0.44
C LEU A 86 10.95 -5.79 0.82
N LEU A 87 10.23 -6.32 1.79
CA LEU A 87 10.09 -5.77 3.13
C LEU A 87 11.03 -6.56 4.04
N TRP A 88 11.97 -5.88 4.68
CA TRP A 88 12.86 -6.47 5.67
C TRP A 88 12.73 -5.68 6.97
N ALA A 89 12.07 -6.27 7.97
CA ALA A 89 11.76 -5.65 9.25
C ALA A 89 11.05 -4.29 9.11
N ASP A 90 11.76 -3.16 9.21
CA ASP A 90 11.25 -1.80 9.10
C ASP A 90 11.59 -1.11 7.76
N LYS A 91 12.35 -1.78 6.90
CA LYS A 91 12.85 -1.26 5.61
C LYS A 91 12.06 -1.80 4.43
N GLU A 92 11.63 -0.89 3.57
CA GLU A 92 10.97 -1.17 2.31
C GLU A 92 11.98 -0.99 1.16
N MET A 93 12.23 -2.05 0.39
CA MET A 93 13.10 -2.04 -0.79
C MET A 93 12.24 -2.25 -2.04
N PRO A 94 11.81 -1.18 -2.72
CA PRO A 94 10.99 -1.29 -3.92
C PRO A 94 11.83 -1.73 -5.13
N ASN A 95 11.18 -2.40 -6.09
CA ASN A 95 11.74 -2.77 -7.39
C ASN A 95 12.95 -3.73 -7.34
N VAL A 96 12.96 -4.68 -6.40
CA VAL A 96 14.04 -5.65 -6.28
C VAL A 96 13.90 -6.73 -7.37
N PRO A 97 14.93 -7.02 -8.19
CA PRO A 97 14.87 -8.09 -9.18
C PRO A 97 14.62 -9.45 -8.52
N LEU A 98 13.66 -10.22 -9.04
CA LEU A 98 13.32 -11.56 -8.52
C LEU A 98 14.55 -12.50 -8.42
N SER A 99 15.53 -12.34 -9.31
CA SER A 99 16.77 -13.13 -9.31
C SER A 99 17.68 -12.87 -8.10
N GLN A 100 17.58 -11.69 -7.47
CA GLN A 100 18.34 -11.35 -6.25
C GLN A 100 17.59 -11.77 -4.98
N ILE A 101 16.26 -11.87 -5.04
CA ILE A 101 15.43 -12.35 -3.91
C ILE A 101 15.80 -13.79 -3.54
N ASN A 102 16.03 -14.66 -4.54
CA ASN A 102 16.42 -16.04 -4.31
C ASN A 102 17.85 -16.22 -3.76
N VAL A 103 18.71 -15.19 -3.86
CA VAL A 103 20.10 -15.23 -3.35
C VAL A 103 20.21 -14.73 -1.91
N LEU A 104 19.16 -14.08 -1.39
CA LEU A 104 19.04 -13.67 0.01
C LEU A 104 18.77 -14.83 0.99
N ASP A 105 19.00 -16.08 0.56
CA ASP A 105 18.82 -17.33 1.30
C ASP A 105 19.90 -17.57 2.37
N GLY A 106 20.27 -16.53 3.11
CA GLY A 106 21.00 -16.61 4.38
C GLY A 106 20.03 -16.68 5.55
N ARG A 107 19.16 -17.71 5.59
CA ARG A 107 18.14 -18.00 6.62
C ARG A 107 17.73 -16.79 7.49
N PRO A 108 16.92 -15.86 6.96
CA PRO A 108 16.29 -14.84 7.78
C PRO A 108 15.42 -15.50 8.86
N ASN A 109 15.32 -14.90 10.06
CA ASN A 109 14.38 -15.36 11.07
C ASN A 109 12.97 -15.49 10.43
N PRO A 110 12.21 -16.56 10.69
CA PRO A 110 10.85 -16.70 10.17
C PRO A 110 10.04 -15.42 10.43
N GLY A 111 9.50 -14.79 9.39
CA GLY A 111 8.72 -13.54 9.50
C GLY A 111 9.51 -12.22 9.37
N SER A 112 10.85 -12.26 9.23
CA SER A 112 11.68 -11.05 9.09
C SER A 112 11.74 -10.48 7.66
N VAL A 113 11.44 -11.31 6.64
CA VAL A 113 11.45 -10.93 5.22
C VAL A 113 10.10 -11.27 4.60
N GLN A 114 9.47 -10.28 3.99
CA GLN A 114 8.23 -10.42 3.24
C GLN A 114 8.39 -9.83 1.84
N VAL A 115 7.96 -10.57 0.82
CA VAL A 115 7.97 -10.10 -0.57
C VAL A 115 6.56 -9.75 -0.99
N LEU A 116 6.36 -8.50 -1.40
CA LEU A 116 5.15 -8.04 -2.05
C LEU A 116 5.31 -8.16 -3.57
N ARG A 117 4.24 -8.59 -4.24
CA ARG A 117 4.21 -8.70 -5.71
C ARG A 117 4.11 -7.36 -6.42
N GLU A 118 3.61 -6.35 -5.72
CA GLU A 118 3.38 -5.02 -6.24
C GLU A 118 4.03 -3.97 -5.33
N SER A 119 4.48 -2.87 -5.93
CA SER A 119 5.10 -1.73 -5.24
C SER A 119 4.16 -0.54 -5.26
N LEU A 120 3.91 0.09 -4.10
CA LEU A 120 3.20 1.36 -4.02
C LEU A 120 4.06 2.46 -4.66
N ALA A 121 3.56 3.09 -5.72
CA ALA A 121 4.28 4.05 -6.55
C ALA A 121 3.85 5.49 -6.32
N SER A 122 2.56 5.69 -6.04
CA SER A 122 1.97 6.99 -5.71
C SER A 122 0.81 6.76 -4.77
N GLU A 123 0.61 7.70 -3.87
CA GLU A 123 -0.54 7.75 -2.98
C GLU A 123 -1.10 9.17 -2.99
N ASP A 124 -2.42 9.29 -2.96
CA ASP A 124 -3.12 10.53 -2.68
C ASP A 124 -4.21 10.24 -1.64
N SER A 125 -4.63 11.27 -0.90
CA SER A 125 -5.65 11.10 0.15
C SER A 125 -6.54 12.32 0.29
N VAL A 126 -7.82 12.05 0.59
CA VAL A 126 -8.81 13.09 0.89
C VAL A 126 -9.33 12.91 2.30
N ALA A 127 -9.20 13.97 3.11
CA ALA A 127 -9.72 14.00 4.47
C ALA A 127 -11.24 14.02 4.49
N LEU A 128 -11.82 13.18 5.34
CA LEU A 128 -13.24 13.10 5.58
C LEU A 128 -13.53 13.44 7.04
N GLY A 129 -14.77 13.85 7.32
CA GLY A 129 -15.19 14.21 8.68
C GLY A 129 -15.50 13.01 9.58
N GLY A 130 -15.08 11.80 9.22
CA GLY A 130 -15.44 10.58 9.94
C GLY A 130 -14.76 9.33 9.39
N PRO A 131 -14.94 8.18 10.06
CA PRO A 131 -14.32 6.92 9.69
C PRO A 131 -14.83 6.42 8.33
N VAL A 132 -13.94 5.75 7.60
CA VAL A 132 -14.20 5.21 6.27
C VAL A 132 -14.11 3.69 6.33
N THR A 133 -14.93 3.04 5.51
CA THR A 133 -14.78 1.61 5.26
C THR A 133 -15.10 1.32 3.80
N GLY A 134 -14.24 0.57 3.14
CA GLY A 134 -14.48 0.10 1.79
C GLY A 134 -13.21 -0.03 0.97
N VAL A 135 -13.34 -0.77 -0.12
CA VAL A 135 -12.25 -1.03 -1.05
C VAL A 135 -12.80 -1.15 -2.47
N ILE A 136 -12.13 -0.49 -3.41
CA ILE A 136 -12.38 -0.57 -4.85
C ILE A 136 -11.04 -0.68 -5.55
N SER A 137 -10.90 -1.66 -6.43
CA SER A 137 -9.73 -1.85 -7.28
C SER A 137 -10.04 -1.58 -8.73
N LEU A 138 -9.09 -0.96 -9.43
CA LEU A 138 -9.15 -0.63 -10.84
C LEU A 138 -7.83 -1.02 -11.50
N ASN A 139 -7.89 -1.65 -12.66
CA ASN A 139 -6.70 -1.94 -13.46
C ASN A 139 -6.56 -0.91 -14.59
N LEU A 140 -5.39 -0.29 -14.69
CA LEU A 140 -5.05 0.71 -15.69
C LEU A 140 -3.92 0.19 -16.58
N SER A 141 -4.20 -0.05 -17.85
CA SER A 141 -3.17 -0.41 -18.83
C SER A 141 -2.55 0.83 -19.45
N VAL A 142 -1.24 1.01 -19.27
CA VAL A 142 -0.48 2.06 -19.96
C VAL A 142 -0.16 1.58 -21.36
N ARG A 143 -0.60 2.31 -22.39
CA ARG A 143 -0.29 2.00 -23.80
C ARG A 143 0.89 2.83 -24.30
#